data_AF-A0A960IZC0-F1
#
_entry.id   AF-A0A960IZC0-F1
#
_cell.length_a   1.000
_cell.length_b   1.000
_cell.length_c   1.000
_cell.angle_alpha   90.00
_cell.angle_beta   90.00
_cell.angle_gamma   90.00
#
_symmetry.space_group_name_H-M   'P 1'
#
loop_
_entity.id
_entity.type
_entity.pdbx_description
1 polymer ?
#
loop_
_entity_poly.entity_id
_entity_poly.type
_entity_poly.pdbx_seq_one_letter_code
_entity_poly.pdbx_strand_id
1 'polypeptide(L)'
;ADAERYRRLHVIVGDSNMSEYANFVKIGTTSILLRMLEDRMVTFRDMTLENPIRAIREISHDMTCTRRVRLANGREASAFEIQSEYLTRALRYADTKGLNPLEQQALDMWEHCLTGIEKDPLSLDRECDWVIKHNLIEAYRERHGLSLTDPKVALMDLQYHDVNRDRGLFYRMQRRGLVDRMCTDDEIDVAVDQPPQTTRARLRGEFIRRAKERKRDYTVDWVHLKLNDQAQRTVLCKDPFKSRDERVEKLIASL
;
A
#
# COMPACT_ATOMS: atom_id res chain seq x y z
N ALA A 1 12.60 -6.94 14.48
CA ALA A 1 13.12 -5.75 15.17
C ALA A 1 13.41 -6.15 16.61
N ASP A 2 13.88 -5.23 17.45
CA ASP A 2 13.90 -5.47 18.90
C ASP A 2 12.46 -5.70 19.42
N ALA A 3 12.23 -6.85 20.05
CA ALA A 3 10.89 -7.30 20.46
C ALA A 3 10.37 -6.55 21.70
N GLU A 4 11.26 -5.97 22.51
CA GLU A 4 10.86 -5.19 23.68
C GLU A 4 10.36 -3.79 23.30
N ARG A 5 10.79 -3.29 22.14
CA ARG A 5 10.50 -1.92 21.70
C ARG A 5 9.45 -1.83 20.61
N TYR A 6 9.36 -2.82 19.72
CA TYR A 6 8.56 -2.74 18.51
C TYR A 6 7.63 -3.95 18.35
N ARG A 7 6.42 -3.69 17.87
CA ARG A 7 5.49 -4.72 17.38
C ARG A 7 5.33 -4.59 15.87
N ARG A 8 5.01 -5.71 15.20
CA ARG A 8 4.67 -5.71 13.77
C ARG A 8 3.18 -5.96 13.62
N LEU A 9 2.44 -4.91 13.27
CA LEU A 9 1.05 -5.03 12.84
C LEU A 9 1.04 -5.66 11.43
N HIS A 10 0.32 -6.77 11.28
CA HIS A 10 0.18 -7.45 9.99
C HIS A 10 -1.28 -7.35 9.54
N VAL A 11 -1.49 -6.71 8.39
CA VAL A 11 -2.82 -6.40 7.84
C VAL A 11 -2.99 -7.15 6.54
N ILE A 12 -4.09 -7.88 6.39
CA ILE A 12 -4.34 -8.79 5.27
C ILE A 12 -5.59 -8.45 4.45
N VAL A 13 -6.32 -7.40 4.84
CA VAL A 13 -7.63 -7.07 4.26
C VAL A 13 -7.54 -6.30 2.93
N GLY A 14 -6.34 -5.85 2.55
CA GLY A 14 -6.14 -5.02 1.37
C GLY A 14 -5.89 -5.83 0.10
N ASP A 15 -6.48 -5.37 -1.00
CA ASP A 15 -6.19 -5.90 -2.34
C ASP A 15 -4.79 -5.54 -2.81
N SER A 16 -4.31 -6.29 -3.82
CA SER A 16 -3.15 -5.91 -4.62
C SER A 16 -3.59 -4.86 -5.64
N ASN A 17 -2.93 -3.70 -5.62
CA ASN A 17 -3.26 -2.56 -6.47
C ASN A 17 -2.30 -2.49 -7.66
N MET A 18 -2.83 -2.15 -8.84
CA MET A 18 -2.03 -1.78 -10.01
C MET A 18 -1.80 -0.27 -10.03
N SER A 19 -2.83 0.51 -9.68
CA SER A 19 -2.75 1.96 -9.54
C SER A 19 -1.74 2.36 -8.45
N GLU A 20 -0.73 3.12 -8.86
CA GLU A 20 0.26 3.71 -7.95
C GLU A 20 -0.43 4.68 -6.96
N TYR A 21 -1.44 5.42 -7.43
CA TYR A 21 -2.26 6.32 -6.62
C TYR A 21 -2.99 5.53 -5.51
N ALA A 22 -3.72 4.48 -5.88
CA ALA A 22 -4.48 3.68 -4.92
C ALA A 22 -3.57 3.04 -3.87
N ASN A 23 -2.40 2.55 -4.29
CA ASN A 23 -1.42 1.97 -3.38
C ASN A 23 -0.86 3.02 -2.41
N PHE A 24 -0.58 4.23 -2.89
CA PHE A 24 -0.08 5.33 -2.06
C PHE A 24 -1.11 5.76 -1.02
N VAL A 25 -2.36 6.00 -1.42
CA VAL A 25 -3.45 6.36 -0.49
C VAL A 25 -3.68 5.25 0.54
N LYS A 26 -3.72 3.99 0.12
CA LYS A 26 -3.89 2.84 1.02
C LYS A 26 -2.86 2.83 2.16
N ILE A 27 -1.58 3.02 1.83
CA ILE A 27 -0.50 3.00 2.82
C ILE A 27 -0.47 4.30 3.63
N GLY A 28 -0.58 5.45 2.98
CA GLY A 28 -0.49 6.76 3.62
C GLY A 28 -1.62 7.02 4.60
N THR A 29 -2.88 6.75 4.22
CA THR A 29 -4.04 6.90 5.13
C THR A 29 -3.93 5.98 6.34
N THR A 30 -3.50 4.73 6.14
CA THR A 30 -3.24 3.79 7.24
C THR A 30 -2.13 4.31 8.17
N SER A 31 -1.05 4.88 7.62
CA SER A 31 0.03 5.49 8.42
C SER A 31 -0.49 6.62 9.29
N ILE A 32 -1.30 7.53 8.72
CA ILE A 32 -1.90 8.66 9.44
C ILE A 32 -2.81 8.16 10.56
N LEU A 33 -3.66 7.15 10.28
CA LEU A 33 -4.54 6.57 11.29
C LEU A 33 -3.76 5.92 12.44
N LEU A 34 -2.69 5.18 12.13
CA LEU A 34 -1.83 4.58 13.16
C LEU A 34 -1.13 5.65 14.00
N ARG A 35 -0.63 6.71 13.38
CA ARG A 35 -0.02 7.84 14.09
C ARG A 35 -1.01 8.53 15.02
N MET A 36 -2.25 8.73 14.57
CA MET A 36 -3.32 9.24 15.41
C MET A 36 -3.68 8.28 16.57
N LEU A 37 -3.69 6.96 16.33
CA LEU A 37 -3.95 5.96 17.37
C LEU A 37 -2.84 5.89 18.43
N GLU A 38 -1.60 6.20 18.08
CA GLU A 38 -0.47 6.27 19.01
C GLU A 38 -0.47 7.56 19.85
N ASP A 39 -1.14 8.62 19.38
CA ASP A 39 -1.29 9.88 20.12
C ASP A 39 -2.45 9.80 21.13
N ARG A 40 -2.11 9.80 22.42
CA ARG A 40 -3.07 9.71 23.53
C ARG A 40 -4.06 10.88 23.60
N MET A 41 -3.77 11.99 22.92
CA MET A 41 -4.65 13.15 22.89
C MET A 41 -5.76 13.02 21.83
N VAL A 42 -5.68 12.04 20.93
CA VAL A 42 -6.68 11.82 19.89
C VAL A 42 -7.71 10.81 20.36
N THR A 43 -8.96 11.25 20.50
CA THR A 43 -10.08 10.38 20.91
C THR A 43 -10.96 10.03 19.73
N PHE A 44 -10.91 8.79 19.23
CA PHE A 44 -11.76 8.32 18.14
C PHE A 44 -13.23 8.14 18.55
N ARG A 45 -14.15 8.46 17.63
CA ARG A 45 -15.55 8.07 17.76
C ARG A 45 -15.62 6.57 17.53
N ASP A 46 -16.40 5.88 18.35
CA ASP A 46 -16.57 4.45 18.21
C ASP A 46 -17.37 4.12 16.93
N MET A 47 -16.66 3.60 15.95
CA MET A 47 -17.17 3.09 14.67
C MET A 47 -17.05 1.56 14.59
N THR A 48 -16.98 0.87 15.74
CA THR A 48 -16.94 -0.59 15.78
C THR A 48 -18.15 -1.18 15.08
N LEU A 49 -17.92 -2.03 14.09
CA LEU A 49 -18.96 -2.72 13.33
C LEU A 49 -19.59 -3.83 14.18
N GLU A 50 -20.91 -3.99 14.14
CA GLU A 50 -21.63 -5.06 14.85
C GLU A 50 -21.15 -6.44 14.36
N ASN A 51 -20.99 -6.59 13.04
CA ASN A 51 -20.43 -7.78 12.41
C ASN A 51 -19.50 -7.38 11.25
N PRO A 52 -18.17 -7.27 11.51
CA PRO A 52 -17.21 -6.85 10.49
C PRO A 52 -17.18 -7.75 9.24
N ILE A 53 -17.37 -9.07 9.40
CA ILE A 53 -17.33 -10.05 8.30
C ILE A 53 -18.53 -9.92 7.38
N ARG A 54 -19.70 -9.58 7.94
CA ARG A 54 -20.89 -9.28 7.15
C ARG A 54 -20.75 -7.92 6.47
N ALA A 55 -20.35 -6.90 7.23
CA ALA A 55 -20.22 -5.53 6.74
C ALA A 55 -19.26 -5.41 5.56
N ILE A 56 -18.09 -6.06 5.59
CA ILE A 56 -17.12 -6.00 4.48
C ILE A 56 -17.72 -6.55 3.17
N ARG A 57 -18.54 -7.60 3.23
CA ARG A 57 -19.22 -8.14 2.04
C ARG A 57 -20.30 -7.19 1.55
N GLU A 58 -21.12 -6.66 2.47
CA GLU A 58 -22.19 -5.73 2.10
C GLU A 58 -21.65 -4.44 1.47
N ILE A 59 -20.55 -3.92 1.99
CA ILE A 59 -19.84 -2.76 1.42
C ILE A 59 -19.25 -3.10 0.05
N SER A 60 -18.59 -4.25 -0.08
CA SER A 60 -17.94 -4.65 -1.34
C SER A 60 -18.92 -4.85 -2.50
N HIS A 61 -20.19 -5.20 -2.25
CA HIS A 61 -21.19 -5.39 -3.30
C HIS A 61 -21.91 -4.09 -3.70
N ASP A 62 -21.73 -3.00 -2.96
CA ASP A 62 -22.39 -1.74 -3.22
C ASP A 62 -21.44 -0.72 -3.87
N MET A 63 -21.54 -0.60 -5.19
CA MET A 63 -20.77 0.37 -5.96
C MET A 63 -21.25 1.82 -5.78
N THR A 64 -22.41 2.05 -5.14
CA THR A 64 -22.89 3.41 -4.83
C THR A 64 -22.26 3.99 -3.57
N CYS A 65 -21.55 3.17 -2.78
CA CYS A 65 -20.95 3.54 -1.50
C CYS A 65 -21.95 4.08 -0.44
N THR A 66 -23.25 3.80 -0.59
CA THR A 66 -24.32 4.33 0.27
C THR A 66 -24.88 3.30 1.25
N ARG A 67 -24.57 2.01 1.03
CA ARG A 67 -25.03 0.89 1.86
C ARG A 67 -24.65 1.12 3.31
N ARG A 68 -25.68 1.22 4.15
CA ARG A 68 -25.51 1.35 5.60
C ARG A 68 -25.26 -0.02 6.23
N VAL A 69 -24.30 -0.06 7.16
CA VAL A 69 -23.96 -1.21 7.98
C VAL A 69 -24.14 -0.86 9.45
N ARG A 70 -24.46 -1.87 10.26
CA ARG A 70 -24.75 -1.68 11.68
C ARG A 70 -23.47 -1.60 12.52
N LEU A 71 -23.43 -0.62 13.40
CA LEU A 71 -22.38 -0.43 14.40
C LEU A 71 -22.76 -1.14 15.71
N ALA A 72 -21.77 -1.50 16.51
CA ALA A 72 -21.96 -2.18 17.81
C ALA A 72 -22.78 -1.36 18.81
N ASN A 73 -22.79 -0.03 18.67
CA ASN A 73 -23.60 0.89 19.47
C ASN A 73 -25.07 1.01 18.97
N GLY A 74 -25.47 0.21 17.98
CA GLY A 74 -26.83 0.19 17.44
C GLY A 74 -27.13 1.23 16.36
N ARG A 75 -26.24 2.20 16.13
CA ARG A 75 -26.34 3.14 14.99
C ARG A 75 -26.01 2.43 13.68
N GLU A 76 -26.35 3.07 12.57
CA GLU A 76 -25.93 2.65 11.24
C GLU A 76 -25.09 3.72 10.57
N ALA A 77 -24.10 3.31 9.78
CA ALA A 77 -23.29 4.20 8.98
C ALA A 77 -22.93 3.55 7.64
N SER A 78 -22.81 4.34 6.57
CA SER A 78 -22.21 3.87 5.31
C SER A 78 -20.69 3.84 5.40
N ALA A 79 -20.04 3.13 4.46
CA ALA A 79 -18.59 3.14 4.34
C ALA A 79 -18.05 4.57 4.11
N PHE A 80 -18.76 5.36 3.30
CA PHE A 80 -18.47 6.78 3.09
C PHE A 80 -18.52 7.57 4.39
N GLU A 81 -19.61 7.46 5.18
CA GLU A 81 -19.75 8.19 6.47
C GLU A 81 -18.62 7.83 7.46
N ILE A 82 -18.22 6.55 7.51
CA ILE A 82 -17.11 6.09 8.37
C ILE A 82 -15.78 6.70 7.91
N GLN A 83 -15.49 6.66 6.61
CA GLN A 83 -14.28 7.24 6.05
C GLN A 83 -14.23 8.77 6.23
N SER A 84 -15.35 9.47 6.03
CA SER A 84 -15.45 10.92 6.21
C SER A 84 -15.21 11.36 7.65
N GLU A 85 -15.66 10.58 8.65
CA GLU A 85 -15.31 10.82 10.06
C GLU A 85 -13.80 10.70 10.27
N TYR A 86 -13.16 9.66 9.73
CA TYR A 86 -11.71 9.47 9.87
C TYR A 86 -10.91 10.56 9.14
N LEU A 87 -11.31 10.96 7.93
CA LEU A 87 -10.69 12.04 7.19
C LEU A 87 -10.79 13.37 7.96
N THR A 88 -11.98 13.71 8.46
CA THR A 88 -12.19 14.93 9.26
C THR A 88 -11.23 15.01 10.45
N ARG A 89 -10.96 13.87 11.10
CA ARG A 89 -10.00 13.78 12.20
C ARG A 89 -8.57 13.92 11.73
N ALA A 90 -8.22 13.28 10.62
CA ALA A 90 -6.89 13.36 10.03
C ALA A 90 -6.54 14.80 9.61
N LEU A 91 -7.49 15.53 9.01
CA LEU A 91 -7.34 16.96 8.68
C LEU A 91 -7.05 17.79 9.93
N ARG A 92 -7.87 17.65 10.98
CA ARG A 92 -7.63 18.36 12.26
C ARG A 92 -6.29 17.97 12.90
N TYR A 93 -5.89 16.71 12.79
CA TYR A 93 -4.61 16.24 13.31
C TYR A 93 -3.44 16.87 12.54
N ALA A 94 -3.54 16.96 11.21
CA ALA A 94 -2.57 17.63 10.36
C ALA A 94 -2.45 19.12 10.72
N ASP A 95 -3.56 19.83 10.87
CA ASP A 95 -3.56 21.25 11.25
C ASP A 95 -2.90 21.53 12.60
N THR A 96 -3.05 20.61 13.57
CA THR A 96 -2.59 20.81 14.95
C THR A 96 -1.18 20.28 15.21
N LYS A 97 -0.80 19.16 14.60
CA LYS A 97 0.48 18.46 14.84
C LYS A 97 1.45 18.52 13.67
N GLY A 98 0.96 18.82 12.47
CA GLY A 98 1.70 18.69 11.22
C GLY A 98 1.90 17.23 10.79
N LEU A 99 1.89 17.02 9.48
CA LEU A 99 2.26 15.77 8.84
C LEU A 99 3.58 15.94 8.08
N ASN A 100 4.30 14.84 7.86
CA ASN A 100 5.44 14.90 6.94
C ASN A 100 4.94 15.06 5.49
N PRO A 101 5.77 15.47 4.52
CA PRO A 101 5.31 15.75 3.16
C PRO A 101 4.57 14.59 2.47
N LEU A 102 5.00 13.34 2.69
CA LEU A 102 4.34 12.17 2.08
C LEU A 102 3.01 11.86 2.75
N GLU A 103 2.92 12.02 4.07
CA GLU A 103 1.66 11.90 4.80
C GLU A 103 0.67 13.01 4.41
N GLN A 104 1.15 14.25 4.22
CA GLN A 104 0.31 15.35 3.75
C GLN A 104 -0.22 15.06 2.34
N GLN A 105 0.64 14.64 1.42
CA GLN A 105 0.22 14.24 0.08
C GLN A 105 -0.84 13.13 0.11
N ALA A 106 -0.67 12.13 0.98
CA ALA A 106 -1.65 11.05 1.13
C ALA A 106 -2.98 11.53 1.71
N LEU A 107 -2.96 12.52 2.60
CA LEU A 107 -4.15 13.16 3.16
C LEU A 107 -4.92 13.92 2.08
N ASP A 108 -4.22 14.72 1.27
CA ASP A 108 -4.82 15.50 0.17
C ASP A 108 -5.45 14.56 -0.87
N MET A 109 -4.77 13.46 -1.20
CA MET A 109 -5.28 12.44 -2.11
C MET A 109 -6.49 11.69 -1.53
N TRP A 110 -6.50 11.44 -0.22
CA TRP A 110 -7.66 10.83 0.45
C TRP A 110 -8.88 11.75 0.43
N GLU A 111 -8.68 13.05 0.66
CA GLU A 111 -9.74 14.06 0.56
C GLU A 111 -10.31 14.16 -0.86
N HIS A 112 -9.44 14.12 -1.88
CA HIS A 112 -9.86 14.06 -3.27
C HIS A 112 -10.73 12.82 -3.55
N CYS A 113 -10.29 11.64 -3.12
CA CYS A 113 -11.07 10.41 -3.30
C CYS A 113 -12.44 10.48 -2.62
N LEU A 114 -12.53 10.96 -1.37
CA LEU A 114 -13.84 11.07 -0.71
C LEU A 114 -14.72 12.12 -1.39
N THR A 115 -14.16 13.26 -1.81
CA THR A 115 -14.91 14.27 -2.58
C THR A 115 -15.43 13.71 -3.91
N GLY A 116 -14.64 12.86 -4.59
CA GLY A 116 -15.05 12.14 -5.79
C GLY A 116 -16.20 11.17 -5.51
N ILE A 117 -16.05 10.32 -4.49
CA ILE A 117 -17.08 9.34 -4.07
C ILE A 117 -18.39 10.02 -3.69
N GLU A 118 -18.35 11.18 -3.03
CA GLU A 118 -19.56 11.93 -2.66
C GLU A 118 -20.36 12.40 -3.88
N LYS A 119 -19.67 12.80 -4.96
CA LYS A 119 -20.31 13.31 -6.18
C LYS A 119 -20.74 12.17 -7.10
N ASP A 120 -19.80 11.30 -7.43
CA ASP A 120 -19.97 10.13 -8.29
C ASP A 120 -18.80 9.16 -8.06
N PRO A 121 -19.02 7.99 -7.41
CA PRO A 121 -17.98 6.99 -7.20
C PRO A 121 -17.25 6.55 -8.48
N LEU A 122 -17.92 6.59 -9.64
CA LEU A 122 -17.36 6.18 -10.92
C LEU A 122 -16.49 7.26 -11.60
N SER A 123 -16.38 8.45 -10.99
CA SER A 123 -15.55 9.56 -11.49
C SER A 123 -14.06 9.43 -11.20
N LEU A 124 -13.65 8.50 -10.32
CA LEU A 124 -12.24 8.26 -9.95
C LEU A 124 -11.55 7.28 -10.91
N ASP A 125 -11.74 7.49 -12.21
CA ASP A 125 -11.35 6.59 -13.30
C ASP A 125 -9.87 6.65 -13.66
N ARG A 126 -9.09 7.46 -12.93
CA ARG A 126 -7.63 7.57 -13.08
C ARG A 126 -6.87 7.07 -11.86
N GLU A 127 -7.53 7.05 -10.71
CA GLU A 127 -6.95 6.85 -9.39
C GLU A 127 -7.29 5.47 -8.81
N CYS A 128 -8.57 5.06 -8.85
CA CYS A 128 -9.05 3.86 -8.14
C CYS A 128 -9.13 2.63 -9.06
N ASP A 129 -8.35 1.59 -8.77
CA ASP A 129 -8.30 0.35 -9.57
C ASP A 129 -9.67 -0.24 -9.92
N TRP A 130 -10.59 -0.29 -8.95
CA TRP A 130 -11.91 -0.86 -9.17
C TRP A 130 -12.76 -0.02 -10.14
N VAL A 131 -12.61 1.31 -10.13
CA VAL A 131 -13.29 2.23 -11.05
C VAL A 131 -12.68 2.15 -12.44
N ILE A 132 -11.33 2.20 -12.53
CA ILE A 132 -10.58 2.04 -13.78
C ILE A 132 -11.03 0.75 -14.48
N LYS A 133 -11.04 -0.36 -13.72
CA LYS A 133 -11.44 -1.67 -14.23
C LYS A 133 -12.93 -1.74 -14.58
N HIS A 134 -13.81 -1.21 -13.73
CA HIS A 134 -15.24 -1.17 -14.00
C HIS A 134 -15.52 -0.47 -15.33
N ASN A 135 -14.99 0.73 -15.52
CA ASN A 135 -15.20 1.52 -16.74
C ASN A 135 -14.61 0.84 -17.97
N LEU A 136 -13.45 0.19 -17.84
CA LEU A 136 -12.85 -0.63 -18.90
C LEU A 136 -13.74 -1.81 -19.31
N ILE A 137 -14.28 -2.54 -18.33
CA ILE A 137 -15.14 -3.71 -18.56
C ILE A 137 -16.48 -3.28 -19.16
N GLU A 138 -17.15 -2.28 -18.61
CA GLU A 138 -18.44 -1.81 -19.13
C GLU A 138 -18.30 -1.29 -20.57
N ALA A 139 -17.28 -0.48 -20.86
CA ALA A 139 -17.04 -0.02 -22.24
C ALA A 139 -16.79 -1.16 -23.23
N TYR A 140 -16.14 -2.26 -22.80
CA TYR A 140 -15.96 -3.44 -23.64
C TYR A 140 -17.26 -4.22 -23.81
N ARG A 141 -18.04 -4.39 -22.74
CA ARG A 141 -19.34 -5.07 -22.75
C ARG A 141 -20.32 -4.38 -23.69
N GLU A 142 -20.45 -3.05 -23.59
CA GLU A 142 -21.33 -2.25 -24.45
C GLU A 142 -20.93 -2.35 -25.92
N ARG A 143 -19.63 -2.23 -26.23
CA ARG A 143 -19.11 -2.29 -27.60
C ARG A 143 -19.35 -3.65 -28.27
N HIS A 144 -19.29 -4.73 -27.50
CA HIS A 144 -19.37 -6.09 -28.02
C HIS A 144 -20.69 -6.81 -27.71
N GLY A 145 -21.63 -6.14 -27.03
CA GLY A 145 -22.92 -6.72 -26.63
C GLY A 145 -22.79 -7.90 -25.67
N LEU A 146 -21.83 -7.85 -24.73
CA LEU A 146 -21.53 -8.97 -23.83
C LEU A 146 -22.19 -8.84 -22.45
N SER A 147 -22.63 -9.96 -21.89
CA SER A 147 -23.04 -10.03 -20.49
C SER A 147 -21.82 -9.96 -19.57
N LEU A 148 -22.04 -9.59 -18.30
CA LEU A 148 -20.99 -9.61 -17.27
C LEU A 148 -20.42 -11.02 -17.03
N THR A 149 -21.23 -12.06 -17.31
CA THR A 149 -20.86 -13.47 -17.15
C THR A 149 -20.08 -14.05 -18.33
N ASP A 150 -19.83 -13.27 -19.39
CA ASP A 150 -19.10 -13.76 -20.55
C ASP A 150 -17.63 -14.08 -20.18
N PRO A 151 -17.08 -15.23 -20.61
CA PRO A 151 -15.69 -15.61 -20.32
C PRO A 151 -14.64 -14.57 -20.73
N LYS A 152 -14.92 -13.76 -21.77
CA LYS A 152 -14.03 -12.66 -22.18
C LYS A 152 -13.96 -11.55 -21.14
N VAL A 153 -15.07 -11.26 -20.47
CA VAL A 153 -15.10 -10.26 -19.39
C VAL A 153 -14.28 -10.74 -18.20
N ALA A 154 -14.43 -12.01 -17.81
CA ALA A 154 -13.60 -12.63 -16.77
C ALA A 154 -12.10 -12.64 -17.14
N LEU A 155 -11.77 -12.88 -18.41
CA LEU A 155 -10.38 -12.79 -18.89
C LEU A 155 -9.84 -11.36 -18.78
N MET A 156 -10.64 -10.34 -19.10
CA MET A 156 -10.24 -8.94 -18.96
C MET A 156 -9.96 -8.55 -17.51
N ASP A 157 -10.81 -8.99 -16.57
CA ASP A 157 -10.58 -8.79 -15.14
C ASP A 157 -9.22 -9.35 -14.70
N LEU A 158 -8.87 -10.55 -15.17
CA LEU A 158 -7.56 -11.15 -14.92
C LEU A 158 -6.42 -10.38 -15.62
N GLN A 159 -6.59 -10.02 -16.90
CA GLN A 159 -5.57 -9.32 -17.71
C GLN A 159 -5.28 -7.89 -17.23
N TYR A 160 -6.19 -7.28 -16.48
CA TYR A 160 -5.94 -6.01 -15.79
C TYR A 160 -4.71 -6.10 -14.88
N HIS A 161 -4.54 -7.24 -14.21
CA HIS A 161 -3.49 -7.49 -13.23
C HIS A 161 -2.24 -8.16 -13.80
N ASP A 162 -2.11 -8.23 -15.13
CA ASP A 162 -0.94 -8.83 -15.76
C ASP A 162 0.28 -7.90 -15.64
N VAL A 163 1.30 -8.36 -14.90
CA VAL A 163 2.51 -7.60 -14.58
C VAL A 163 3.46 -7.39 -15.76
N ASN A 164 3.21 -8.05 -16.90
CA ASN A 164 3.98 -7.80 -18.10
C ASN A 164 3.59 -6.43 -18.69
N ARG A 165 4.55 -5.49 -18.66
CA ARG A 165 4.37 -4.10 -19.08
C ARG A 165 3.88 -3.97 -20.52
N ASP A 166 4.24 -4.88 -21.42
CA ASP A 166 3.86 -4.77 -22.84
C ASP A 166 2.41 -5.18 -23.11
N ARG A 167 1.92 -6.22 -22.42
CA ARG A 167 0.60 -6.82 -22.69
C ARG A 167 -0.49 -6.45 -21.66
N GLY A 168 -0.13 -6.18 -20.41
CA GLY A 168 -1.09 -5.96 -19.33
C GLY A 168 -2.01 -4.76 -19.60
N LEU A 169 -3.31 -4.93 -19.32
CA LEU A 169 -4.30 -3.91 -19.69
C LEU A 169 -4.08 -2.61 -18.92
N PHE A 170 -3.72 -2.69 -17.63
CA PHE A 170 -3.38 -1.51 -16.82
C PHE A 170 -2.22 -0.71 -17.45
N TYR A 171 -1.10 -1.37 -17.80
CA TYR A 171 0.05 -0.69 -18.40
C TYR A 171 -0.26 -0.10 -19.78
N ARG A 172 -1.17 -0.70 -20.55
CA ARG A 172 -1.67 -0.10 -21.80
C ARG A 172 -2.45 1.19 -21.55
N MET A 173 -3.22 1.27 -20.46
CA MET A 173 -3.91 2.50 -20.04
C MET A 173 -2.91 3.54 -19.55
N GLN A 174 -1.92 3.14 -18.74
CA GLN A 174 -0.84 4.00 -18.27
C GLN A 174 -0.07 4.65 -19.42
N ARG A 175 0.31 3.89 -20.46
CA ARG A 175 0.99 4.45 -21.66
C ARG A 175 0.15 5.47 -22.43
N ARG A 176 -1.17 5.42 -22.29
CA ARG A 176 -2.10 6.37 -22.91
C ARG A 176 -2.42 7.56 -22.01
N GLY A 177 -1.80 7.64 -20.83
CA GLY A 177 -2.05 8.70 -19.86
C GLY A 177 -3.45 8.64 -19.22
N LEU A 178 -4.09 7.46 -19.23
CA LEU A 178 -5.45 7.27 -18.70
C LEU A 178 -5.48 6.97 -17.20
N VAL A 179 -4.33 6.76 -16.57
CA VAL A 179 -4.21 6.55 -15.12
C VAL A 179 -3.09 7.45 -14.58
N ASP A 180 -3.21 7.81 -13.32
CA ASP A 180 -2.22 8.67 -12.66
C ASP A 180 -1.03 7.86 -12.15
N ARG A 181 0.13 8.53 -12.12
CA ARG A 181 1.40 7.96 -11.66
C ARG A 181 1.95 8.73 -10.48
N MET A 182 2.62 8.02 -9.59
CA MET A 182 3.31 8.53 -8.41
C MET A 182 4.82 8.47 -8.58
N CYS A 183 5.32 7.53 -9.38
CA CYS A 183 6.74 7.34 -9.65
C CYS A 183 7.02 7.40 -11.15
N THR A 184 8.22 7.81 -11.50
CA THR A 184 8.78 7.70 -12.85
C THR A 184 9.32 6.30 -13.09
N ASP A 185 9.50 5.92 -14.37
CA ASP A 185 10.11 4.63 -14.71
C ASP A 185 11.57 4.55 -14.23
N ASP A 186 12.31 5.66 -14.29
CA ASP A 186 13.69 5.73 -13.81
C ASP A 186 13.79 5.47 -12.29
N GLU A 187 12.88 6.01 -11.48
CA GLU A 187 12.84 5.75 -10.03
C GLU A 187 12.54 4.28 -9.73
N ILE A 188 11.63 3.66 -10.49
CA ILE A 188 11.29 2.25 -10.35
C ILE A 188 12.49 1.38 -10.73
N ASP A 189 13.15 1.69 -11.85
CA ASP A 189 14.30 0.93 -12.35
C ASP A 189 15.49 1.03 -11.38
N VAL A 190 15.73 2.20 -10.79
CA VAL A 190 16.72 2.36 -9.70
C VAL A 190 16.36 1.47 -8.50
N ALA A 191 15.09 1.39 -8.12
CA ALA A 191 14.63 0.60 -6.97
C ALA A 191 14.73 -0.93 -7.18
N VAL A 192 14.86 -1.40 -8.42
CA VAL A 192 15.12 -2.83 -8.71
C VAL A 192 16.48 -3.26 -8.15
N ASP A 193 17.50 -2.42 -8.30
CA ASP A 193 18.89 -2.75 -7.94
C ASP A 193 19.37 -2.09 -6.64
N GLN A 194 18.71 -1.00 -6.23
CA GLN A 194 19.09 -0.22 -5.05
C GLN A 194 18.06 -0.34 -3.94
N PRO A 195 18.43 -0.89 -2.77
CA PRO A 195 17.53 -0.92 -1.63
C PRO A 195 17.29 0.50 -1.08
N PRO A 196 16.24 0.71 -0.26
CA PRO A 196 16.04 1.98 0.44
C PRO A 196 17.25 2.35 1.32
N GLN A 197 17.80 3.55 1.10
CA GLN A 197 19.04 4.01 1.73
C GLN A 197 18.87 4.45 3.20
N THR A 198 17.64 4.60 3.66
CA THR A 198 17.26 5.12 4.97
C THR A 198 16.97 4.05 6.02
N THR A 199 17.00 2.76 5.64
CA THR A 199 16.68 1.65 6.55
C THR A 199 17.77 0.58 6.55
N ARG A 200 17.63 -0.42 7.43
CA ARG A 200 18.51 -1.59 7.43
C ARG A 200 18.51 -2.40 6.12
N ALA A 201 17.56 -2.15 5.21
CA ALA A 201 17.58 -2.77 3.88
C ALA A 201 18.85 -2.39 3.10
N ARG A 202 19.37 -1.18 3.31
CA ARG A 202 20.67 -0.74 2.78
C ARG A 202 21.80 -1.67 3.20
N LEU A 203 21.94 -1.92 4.51
CA LEU A 203 22.96 -2.81 5.08
C LEU A 203 22.89 -4.21 4.46
N ARG A 204 21.66 -4.74 4.33
CA ARG A 204 21.42 -6.05 3.73
C ARG A 204 21.84 -6.09 2.26
N GLY A 205 21.43 -5.11 1.47
CA GLY A 205 21.74 -5.06 0.04
C GLY A 205 23.22 -4.89 -0.23
N GLU A 206 23.91 -4.05 0.56
CA GLU A 206 25.36 -3.87 0.45
C GLU A 206 26.12 -5.15 0.77
N PHE A 207 25.75 -5.84 1.87
CA PHE A 207 26.34 -7.12 2.23
C PHE A 207 26.14 -8.18 1.13
N ILE A 208 24.92 -8.33 0.62
CA ILE A 208 24.61 -9.28 -0.47
C ILE A 208 25.43 -8.98 -1.72
N ARG A 209 25.51 -7.70 -2.11
CA ARG A 209 26.27 -7.26 -3.30
C ARG A 209 27.74 -7.64 -3.18
N ARG A 210 28.38 -7.28 -2.06
CA ARG A 210 29.81 -7.55 -1.81
C ARG A 210 30.11 -9.04 -1.69
N ALA A 211 29.23 -9.81 -1.03
CA ALA A 211 29.41 -11.25 -0.90
C ALA A 211 29.31 -11.97 -2.26
N LYS A 212 28.39 -11.53 -3.14
CA LYS A 212 28.30 -12.02 -4.52
C LYS A 212 29.55 -11.67 -5.36
N GLU A 213 30.03 -10.42 -5.30
CA GLU A 213 31.26 -9.99 -5.99
C GLU A 213 32.47 -10.86 -5.60
N ARG A 214 32.57 -11.21 -4.31
CA ARG A 214 33.65 -12.03 -3.74
C ARG A 214 33.41 -13.54 -3.85
N LYS A 215 32.28 -13.97 -4.43
CA LYS A 215 31.86 -15.39 -4.54
C LYS A 215 31.91 -16.13 -3.19
N ARG A 216 31.44 -15.49 -2.12
CA ARG A 216 31.39 -16.06 -0.77
C ARG A 216 30.02 -16.67 -0.51
N ASP A 217 29.99 -17.78 0.22
CA ASP A 217 28.73 -18.38 0.68
C ASP A 217 28.18 -17.61 1.90
N TYR A 218 26.91 -17.22 1.84
CA TYR A 218 26.25 -16.42 2.87
C TYR A 218 24.80 -16.84 3.08
N THR A 219 24.28 -16.52 4.27
CA THR A 219 22.85 -16.68 4.62
C THR A 219 22.35 -15.35 5.19
N VAL A 220 21.20 -14.90 4.72
CA VAL A 220 20.63 -13.60 5.10
C VAL A 220 19.13 -13.75 5.38
N ASP A 221 18.65 -13.07 6.42
CA ASP A 221 17.23 -12.85 6.65
C ASP A 221 16.94 -11.37 6.99
N TRP A 222 15.76 -11.08 7.55
CA TRP A 222 15.37 -9.72 7.92
C TRP A 222 16.26 -9.06 9.00
N VAL A 223 16.90 -9.86 9.86
CA VAL A 223 17.66 -9.44 11.06
C VAL A 223 19.10 -9.97 11.01
N HIS A 224 19.37 -11.12 10.41
CA HIS A 224 20.66 -11.80 10.43
C HIS A 224 21.39 -11.63 9.09
N LEU A 225 22.67 -11.28 9.17
CA LEU A 225 23.63 -11.36 8.07
C LEU A 225 24.73 -12.35 8.49
N LYS A 226 24.87 -13.48 7.79
CA LYS A 226 25.79 -14.56 8.14
C LYS A 226 26.69 -14.93 6.98
N LEU A 227 27.98 -15.15 7.27
CA LEU A 227 28.91 -15.84 6.38
C LEU A 227 29.04 -17.31 6.77
N ASN A 228 29.01 -18.19 5.78
CA ASN A 228 28.96 -19.64 5.98
C ASN A 228 30.34 -20.31 5.97
N ASP A 229 31.40 -19.56 6.24
CA ASP A 229 32.76 -20.11 6.32
C ASP A 229 33.05 -20.84 7.64
N GLN A 230 34.26 -21.38 7.77
CA GLN A 230 34.69 -22.16 8.94
C GLN A 230 34.55 -21.39 10.28
N ALA A 231 34.55 -20.05 10.26
CA ALA A 231 34.44 -19.23 11.46
C ALA A 231 33.00 -18.75 11.75
N GLN A 232 32.04 -19.01 10.86
CA GLN A 232 30.62 -18.64 10.96
C GLN A 232 30.35 -17.26 11.59
N ARG A 233 30.71 -16.18 10.90
CA ARG A 233 30.49 -14.81 11.40
C ARG A 233 29.05 -14.35 11.15
N THR A 234 28.36 -13.91 12.20
CA THR A 234 26.96 -13.44 12.13
C THR A 234 26.82 -12.05 12.75
N VAL A 235 26.10 -11.14 12.07
CA VAL A 235 25.74 -9.81 12.57
C VAL A 235 24.22 -9.67 12.67
N LEU A 236 23.76 -9.08 13.77
CA LEU A 236 22.35 -8.85 14.09
C LEU A 236 21.94 -7.39 13.87
N CYS A 237 21.10 -7.16 12.85
CA CYS A 237 20.47 -5.89 12.50
C CYS A 237 19.06 -5.78 13.11
N LYS A 238 18.99 -5.69 14.45
CA LYS A 238 17.73 -5.63 15.21
C LYS A 238 16.99 -4.30 15.05
N ASP A 239 17.69 -3.20 14.78
CA ASP A 239 17.10 -1.88 14.57
C ASP A 239 16.70 -1.71 13.09
N PRO A 240 15.40 -1.57 12.76
CA PRO A 240 14.96 -1.40 11.38
C PRO A 240 15.33 -0.04 10.77
N PHE A 241 15.57 0.98 11.59
CA PHE A 241 15.82 2.36 11.16
C PHE A 241 17.30 2.65 10.94
N LYS A 242 18.21 1.81 11.44
CA LYS A 242 19.64 1.97 11.19
C LYS A 242 20.02 1.54 9.78
N SER A 243 20.53 2.49 9.00
CA SER A 243 21.08 2.24 7.65
C SER A 243 22.62 2.19 7.61
N ARG A 244 23.29 2.39 8.75
CA ARG A 244 24.74 2.29 8.97
C ARG A 244 25.02 1.49 10.24
N ASP A 245 25.97 0.57 10.19
CA ASP A 245 26.37 -0.27 11.32
C ASP A 245 27.82 -0.75 11.13
N GLU A 246 28.72 -0.30 12.00
CA GLU A 246 30.16 -0.63 11.94
C GLU A 246 30.42 -2.14 11.94
N ARG A 247 29.55 -2.93 12.59
CA ARG A 247 29.70 -4.39 12.65
C ARG A 247 29.47 -5.01 11.28
N VAL A 248 28.53 -4.46 10.50
CA VAL A 248 28.26 -4.87 9.12
C VAL A 248 29.41 -4.42 8.21
N GLU A 249 29.92 -3.20 8.40
CA GLU A 249 31.06 -2.69 7.63
C GLU A 249 32.32 -3.57 7.85
N LYS A 250 32.61 -3.95 9.09
CA LYS A 250 33.69 -4.89 9.43
C LYS A 250 33.48 -6.27 8.81
N LEU A 251 32.23 -6.77 8.83
CA LEU A 251 31.89 -8.04 8.19
C LEU A 251 32.15 -7.99 6.68
N ILE A 252 31.70 -6.93 6.02
CA ILE A 252 31.91 -6.69 4.58
C ILE A 252 33.39 -6.56 4.25
N ALA A 253 34.17 -5.82 5.05
CA ALA A 253 35.60 -5.66 4.87
C ALA A 253 36.38 -6.99 4.99
N SER A 254 35.77 -8.00 5.61
CA SER A 254 36.37 -9.33 5.77
C SER A 254 36.00 -10.36 4.67
N LEU A 255 35.23 -9.96 3.66
CA LEU A 255 34.83 -10.78 2.50
C LEU A 255 35.94 -10.93 1.45
#